data_AF-A0AAJ2AH41-F1
#
_entry.id   AF-A0AAJ2AH41-F1
#
_cell.length_a   1.000
_cell.length_b   1.000
_cell.length_c   1.000
_cell.angle_alpha   90.00
_cell.angle_beta   90.00
_cell.angle_gamma   90.00
#
_symmetry.space_group_name_H-M   'P 1'
#
loop_
_entity.id
_entity.type
_entity.pdbx_description
1 polymer ?
#
loop_
_entity_poly.entity_id
_entity_poly.type
_entity_poly.pdbx_seq_one_letter_code
_entity_poly.pdbx_strand_id
1 'polypeptide(L)'
;MGWGFRKSIKVAPGIRINLSKSGVSTSIGGRGFTYNTRGRVTTSIPGTGIRFTHNLRGARTSRPVSSVLTASRSLDADGSARLSKREQATQEFVVKVQERTASALVDYFFSHGVYVRAEDLSDAVTLETHQDFLQSLSREFEATTDAIRLAVDIGSISLAEKEKAMRAVYAIEKQCSEHQGSRAELSQASSVLLTAIRSYPSAPALISPLIIGLVGAFITYAVSIGAGLGLTALALLYGYVNASKYLRQRNATLTNVEAAAQYFDSLLTAEVTPRPSLLVGRDIVRPKAVGFAAVTLVATLCAIVTHFSHPIRTVADTVESDAPSPADTAPTPSPLPLAGMPTTGLLWMAGKYPYDVVNDRRFRAAFQGVSRADWKKIADRLTVVNEAGIQSKDGYLVGEGCKAHECNSEKAAFAINESTGKGVLIVMETPGSSPIFTTYRWKQLTIGQTPLAAWKQQQLADSVSVSSTSSPGSPTAPATPTFAASFDCSKARSDAEHLICSDAELAAADVDLVAIYARAKAAAMDQTAFRERTRAEWNYREQTCHDRECVTRWYADQKVALNEIAATGNVGP
;
A
#
# COMPACT_ATOMS: atom_id res chain seq x y z
N MET A 1 -36.78 24.86 36.14
CA MET A 1 -37.93 25.20 35.27
C MET A 1 -37.63 26.54 34.59
N GLY A 2 -37.09 26.52 33.38
CA GLY A 2 -36.74 27.76 32.66
C GLY A 2 -37.22 27.67 31.23
N TRP A 3 -37.94 28.69 30.77
CA TRP A 3 -38.53 28.74 29.44
C TRP A 3 -37.43 28.61 28.37
N GLY A 4 -37.61 27.66 27.45
CA GLY A 4 -36.69 27.41 26.34
C GLY A 4 -37.13 28.15 25.09
N PHE A 5 -36.33 29.10 24.60
CA PHE A 5 -36.58 29.75 23.32
C PHE A 5 -35.93 28.96 22.18
N ARG A 6 -36.75 28.56 21.20
CA ARG A 6 -36.32 27.99 19.92
C ARG A 6 -37.18 28.59 18.80
N LYS A 7 -36.55 29.20 17.80
CA LYS A 7 -37.24 29.73 16.61
C LYS A 7 -36.51 29.29 15.34
N SER A 8 -37.26 28.82 14.34
CA SER A 8 -36.73 28.41 13.03
C SER A 8 -37.31 29.31 11.96
N ILE A 9 -36.44 29.96 11.18
CA ILE A 9 -36.83 30.93 10.16
C ILE A 9 -36.38 30.38 8.80
N LYS A 10 -37.32 30.25 7.86
CA LYS A 10 -37.06 29.81 6.48
C LYS A 10 -36.65 31.04 5.66
N VAL A 11 -35.45 31.01 5.09
CA VAL A 11 -34.88 32.17 4.38
C VAL A 11 -34.93 31.95 2.87
N ALA A 12 -34.82 30.70 2.41
CA ALA A 12 -34.98 30.30 1.00
C ALA A 12 -35.43 28.83 0.91
N PRO A 13 -35.90 28.33 -0.26
CA PRO A 13 -36.19 26.90 -0.45
C PRO A 13 -34.98 26.03 -0.10
N GLY A 14 -35.13 25.13 0.87
CA GLY A 14 -34.04 24.26 1.34
C GLY A 14 -33.07 24.90 2.34
N ILE A 15 -33.26 26.14 2.80
CA ILE A 15 -32.36 26.77 3.80
C ILE A 15 -33.16 27.33 4.97
N ARG A 16 -32.85 26.86 6.18
CA ARG A 16 -33.49 27.28 7.43
C ARG A 16 -32.45 27.68 8.47
N ILE A 17 -32.71 28.77 9.19
CA ILE A 17 -31.88 29.23 10.30
C ILE A 17 -32.60 28.90 11.61
N ASN A 18 -31.97 28.08 12.46
CA ASN A 18 -32.48 27.66 13.76
C ASN A 18 -31.74 28.42 14.87
N LEU A 19 -32.50 29.22 15.61
CA LEU A 19 -32.05 29.98 16.77
C LEU A 19 -32.49 29.24 18.02
N SER A 20 -31.55 28.90 18.90
CA SER A 20 -31.82 28.27 20.20
C SER A 20 -30.90 28.85 21.27
N LYS A 21 -31.19 28.56 22.55
CA LYS A 21 -30.36 28.99 23.69
C LYS A 21 -28.87 28.61 23.58
N SER A 22 -28.55 27.52 22.87
CA SER A 22 -27.19 27.05 22.59
C SER A 22 -26.52 27.71 21.37
N GLY A 23 -27.15 28.73 20.76
CA GLY A 23 -26.61 29.51 19.64
C GLY A 23 -27.36 29.33 18.31
N VAL A 24 -26.88 29.99 17.26
CA VAL A 24 -27.46 29.97 15.91
C VAL A 24 -26.92 28.78 15.10
N SER A 25 -27.79 28.04 14.43
CA SER A 25 -27.40 26.97 13.51
C SER A 25 -28.21 27.02 12.23
N THR A 26 -27.55 26.91 11.09
CA THR A 26 -28.20 26.84 9.78
C THR A 26 -28.33 25.38 9.34
N SER A 27 -29.51 25.03 8.86
CA SER A 27 -29.81 23.75 8.21
C SER A 27 -29.99 23.99 6.72
N ILE A 28 -29.19 23.28 5.93
CA ILE A 28 -29.09 23.39 4.49
C ILE A 28 -29.51 22.02 3.93
N GLY A 29 -30.61 22.00 3.18
CA GLY A 29 -31.17 20.82 2.54
C GLY A 29 -32.71 20.74 2.61
N GLY A 30 -33.29 20.03 1.63
CA GLY A 30 -34.73 19.86 1.42
C GLY A 30 -35.21 18.43 1.68
N ARG A 31 -36.38 18.06 1.12
CA ARG A 31 -36.90 16.69 1.20
C ARG A 31 -35.83 15.73 0.69
N GLY A 32 -35.36 14.87 1.58
CA GLY A 32 -34.46 13.77 1.26
C GLY A 32 -33.01 13.96 1.71
N PHE A 33 -32.58 15.18 1.97
CA PHE A 33 -31.23 15.43 2.49
C PHE A 33 -31.21 16.75 3.24
N THR A 34 -30.80 16.73 4.50
CA THR A 34 -30.70 17.92 5.35
C THR A 34 -29.42 17.86 6.17
N TYR A 35 -28.56 18.85 5.98
CA TYR A 35 -27.32 19.02 6.69
C TYR A 35 -27.43 20.21 7.66
N ASN A 36 -27.15 20.00 8.94
CA ASN A 36 -27.05 21.08 9.92
C ASN A 36 -25.58 21.41 10.18
N THR A 37 -25.25 22.70 10.21
CA THR A 37 -23.91 23.23 10.53
C THR A 37 -23.34 22.81 11.87
N ARG A 38 -24.17 22.30 12.81
CA ARG A 38 -23.70 21.62 14.03
C ARG A 38 -23.25 20.17 13.81
N GLY A 39 -23.16 19.72 12.57
CA GLY A 39 -22.63 18.40 12.18
C GLY A 39 -23.67 17.28 12.14
N ARG A 40 -24.98 17.58 12.26
CA ARG A 40 -26.04 16.57 12.11
C ARG A 40 -26.47 16.48 10.66
N VAL A 41 -26.35 15.30 10.06
CA VAL A 41 -26.76 15.03 8.68
C VAL A 41 -27.90 14.04 8.71
N THR A 42 -29.03 14.40 8.10
CA THR A 42 -30.20 13.55 7.95
C THR A 42 -30.47 13.34 6.48
N THR A 43 -30.43 12.09 6.02
CA THR A 43 -30.82 11.69 4.67
C THR A 43 -32.13 10.92 4.77
N SER A 44 -33.04 11.11 3.83
CA SER A 44 -34.31 10.40 3.79
C SER A 44 -34.71 10.16 2.35
N ILE A 45 -35.57 9.17 2.10
CA ILE A 45 -36.12 8.98 0.76
C ILE A 45 -37.53 9.56 0.76
N PRO A 46 -37.84 10.57 -0.09
CA PRO A 46 -39.15 11.22 -0.08
C PRO A 46 -40.26 10.22 -0.42
N GLY A 47 -41.32 10.16 0.39
CA GLY A 47 -42.47 9.29 0.16
C GLY A 47 -42.39 7.89 0.77
N THR A 48 -41.24 7.46 1.29
CA THR A 48 -41.06 6.09 1.84
C THR A 48 -41.02 6.02 3.38
N GLY A 49 -40.97 7.18 4.06
CA GLY A 49 -40.87 7.26 5.53
C GLY A 49 -39.49 6.92 6.11
N ILE A 50 -38.55 6.46 5.28
CA ILE A 50 -37.23 6.02 5.70
C ILE A 50 -36.28 7.22 5.82
N ARG A 51 -35.68 7.38 7.01
CA ARG A 51 -34.69 8.42 7.31
C ARG A 51 -33.49 7.86 8.08
N PHE A 52 -32.29 8.30 7.72
CA PHE A 52 -31.03 7.99 8.37
C PHE A 52 -30.40 9.28 8.88
N THR A 53 -29.96 9.32 10.15
CA THR A 53 -29.35 10.52 10.74
C THR A 53 -28.03 10.19 11.41
N HIS A 54 -26.98 10.93 11.07
CA HIS A 54 -25.62 10.75 11.59
C HIS A 54 -25.04 12.07 12.10
N ASN A 55 -24.34 12.05 13.25
CA ASN A 55 -23.70 13.24 13.84
C ASN A 55 -22.18 13.18 13.64
N LEU A 56 -21.64 14.10 12.84
CA LEU A 56 -20.25 14.12 12.40
C LEU A 56 -19.25 14.69 13.43
N ARG A 57 -19.69 15.12 14.61
CA ARG A 57 -18.84 15.78 15.63
C ARG A 57 -18.90 15.14 17.02
N GLY A 58 -19.19 13.85 17.13
CA GLY A 58 -19.11 13.12 18.40
C GLY A 58 -17.67 12.68 18.70
N ALA A 59 -16.98 13.37 19.63
CA ALA A 59 -15.68 12.92 20.13
C ALA A 59 -15.84 11.60 20.92
N ARG A 60 -14.99 10.61 20.61
CA ARG A 60 -14.91 9.33 21.33
C ARG A 60 -14.27 9.55 22.71
N THR A 61 -15.08 9.64 23.76
CA THR A 61 -14.64 9.35 25.12
C THR A 61 -14.77 7.85 25.39
N SER A 62 -13.65 7.23 25.76
CA SER A 62 -13.52 5.83 26.17
C SER A 62 -14.50 5.45 27.29
N ARG A 63 -15.32 4.42 27.08
CA ARG A 63 -15.99 3.61 28.12
C ARG A 63 -16.06 2.13 27.69
N PRO A 64 -16.16 1.19 28.65
CA PRO A 64 -15.36 -0.04 28.67
C PRO A 64 -15.96 -1.22 27.89
N VAL A 65 -15.07 -2.19 27.66
CA VAL A 65 -15.24 -3.48 27.02
C VAL A 65 -16.21 -4.36 27.81
N SER A 66 -17.51 -4.25 27.54
CA SER A 66 -18.48 -5.29 27.89
C SER A 66 -19.71 -5.33 26.96
N SER A 67 -19.93 -4.32 26.12
CA SER A 67 -20.94 -4.37 25.04
C SER A 67 -20.43 -4.96 23.73
N VAL A 68 -19.11 -5.19 23.60
CA VAL A 68 -18.50 -5.77 22.39
C VAL A 68 -18.86 -7.25 22.21
N LEU A 69 -19.12 -7.99 23.29
CA LEU A 69 -19.57 -9.39 23.19
C LEU A 69 -21.05 -9.56 22.80
N THR A 70 -21.87 -8.51 22.88
CA THR A 70 -23.26 -8.55 22.37
C THR A 70 -23.37 -7.96 20.96
N ALA A 71 -22.43 -7.08 20.57
CA ALA A 71 -22.37 -6.50 19.23
C ALA A 71 -21.73 -7.42 18.18
N SER A 72 -20.93 -8.43 18.58
CA SER A 72 -20.44 -9.50 17.70
C SER A 72 -21.52 -10.45 17.18
N ARG A 73 -22.81 -10.22 17.49
CA ARG A 73 -23.94 -10.91 16.85
C ARG A 73 -24.70 -10.06 15.82
N SER A 74 -24.33 -8.79 15.59
CA SER A 74 -25.16 -7.90 14.74
C SER A 74 -24.40 -7.11 13.67
N LEU A 75 -23.12 -7.39 13.43
CA LEU A 75 -22.34 -6.68 12.41
C LEU A 75 -21.60 -7.67 11.51
N ASP A 76 -22.36 -8.30 10.63
CA ASP A 76 -21.91 -8.67 9.29
C ASP A 76 -22.88 -8.05 8.26
N ALA A 77 -22.32 -7.66 7.12
CA ALA A 77 -22.97 -7.21 5.86
C ALA A 77 -23.06 -5.69 5.59
N ASP A 78 -22.12 -5.16 4.79
CA ASP A 78 -22.38 -4.94 3.36
C ASP A 78 -21.11 -4.50 2.61
N GLY A 79 -20.71 -5.29 1.61
CA GLY A 79 -19.56 -5.07 0.74
C GLY A 79 -19.25 -6.26 -0.17
N SER A 80 -19.65 -7.48 0.23
CA SER A 80 -20.07 -8.50 -0.72
C SER A 80 -21.58 -8.33 -0.93
N ALA A 81 -22.08 -8.64 -2.12
CA ALA A 81 -23.49 -8.93 -2.26
C ALA A 81 -23.87 -9.91 -1.13
N ARG A 82 -24.92 -9.62 -0.36
CA ARG A 82 -25.45 -10.57 0.62
C ARG A 82 -25.87 -11.80 -0.16
N LEU A 83 -24.94 -12.74 -0.32
CA LEU A 83 -25.21 -14.04 -0.86
C LEU A 83 -26.40 -14.56 -0.06
N SER A 84 -27.43 -15.03 -0.75
CA SER A 84 -28.58 -15.59 -0.08
C SER A 84 -28.08 -16.70 0.86
N LYS A 85 -28.79 -16.98 1.97
CA LYS A 85 -28.41 -18.09 2.87
C LYS A 85 -28.21 -19.41 2.11
N ARG A 86 -28.92 -19.57 0.97
CA ARG A 86 -28.80 -20.70 0.06
C ARG A 86 -27.50 -20.67 -0.73
N GLU A 87 -27.08 -19.52 -1.25
CA GLU A 87 -25.80 -19.34 -1.94
C GLU A 87 -24.62 -19.52 -0.98
N GLN A 88 -24.68 -18.96 0.23
CA GLN A 88 -23.65 -19.17 1.26
C GLN A 88 -23.51 -20.65 1.61
N ALA A 89 -24.62 -21.35 1.85
CA ALA A 89 -24.62 -22.79 2.13
C ALA A 89 -24.19 -23.65 0.92
N THR A 90 -24.23 -23.10 -0.30
CA THR A 90 -23.76 -23.76 -1.51
C THR A 90 -22.25 -23.55 -1.67
N GLN A 91 -21.74 -22.34 -1.41
CA GLN A 91 -20.31 -22.06 -1.38
C GLN A 91 -19.59 -22.82 -0.26
N GLU A 92 -20.14 -22.81 0.95
CA GLU A 92 -19.58 -23.57 2.08
C GLU A 92 -19.54 -25.08 1.77
N PHE A 93 -20.56 -25.58 1.07
CA PHE A 93 -20.58 -26.96 0.60
C PHE A 93 -19.47 -27.25 -0.43
N VAL A 94 -19.29 -26.38 -1.43
CA VAL A 94 -18.22 -26.54 -2.44
C VAL A 94 -16.84 -26.54 -1.78
N VAL A 95 -16.57 -25.57 -0.90
CA VAL A 95 -15.31 -25.49 -0.15
C VAL A 95 -15.09 -26.77 0.66
N LYS A 96 -16.13 -27.27 1.34
CA LYS A 96 -16.03 -28.51 2.12
C LYS A 96 -15.73 -29.74 1.26
N VAL A 97 -16.32 -29.85 0.07
CA VAL A 97 -16.03 -30.95 -0.86
C VAL A 97 -14.58 -30.86 -1.33
N GLN A 98 -14.14 -29.68 -1.77
CA GLN A 98 -12.77 -29.45 -2.25
C GLN A 98 -11.73 -29.70 -1.16
N GLU A 99 -11.89 -29.13 0.03
CA GLU A 99 -10.94 -29.25 1.14
C GLU A 99 -10.76 -30.71 1.58
N ARG A 100 -11.86 -31.45 1.71
CA ARG A 100 -11.81 -32.86 2.13
C ARG A 100 -11.19 -33.76 1.06
N THR A 101 -11.57 -33.59 -0.20
CA THR A 101 -10.97 -34.34 -1.31
C THR A 101 -9.47 -34.03 -1.44
N ALA A 102 -9.09 -32.74 -1.37
CA ALA A 102 -7.69 -32.33 -1.45
C ALA A 102 -6.88 -32.89 -0.27
N SER A 103 -7.39 -32.81 0.97
CA SER A 103 -6.72 -33.36 2.15
C SER A 103 -6.45 -34.86 2.01
N ALA A 104 -7.45 -35.63 1.55
CA ALA A 104 -7.29 -37.08 1.35
C ALA A 104 -6.21 -37.42 0.31
N LEU A 105 -6.14 -36.64 -0.76
CA LEU A 105 -5.13 -36.83 -1.81
C LEU A 105 -3.73 -36.38 -1.36
N VAL A 106 -3.63 -35.26 -0.64
CA VAL A 106 -2.37 -34.82 -0.04
C VAL A 106 -1.84 -35.90 0.90
N ASP A 107 -2.66 -36.44 1.80
CA ASP A 107 -2.26 -37.51 2.72
C ASP A 107 -1.79 -38.77 1.96
N TYR A 108 -2.49 -39.12 0.87
CA TYR A 108 -2.08 -40.19 -0.03
C TYR A 108 -0.69 -39.91 -0.65
N PHE A 109 -0.47 -38.76 -1.26
CA PHE A 109 0.82 -38.42 -1.88
C PHE A 109 1.97 -38.37 -0.87
N PHE A 110 1.72 -37.78 0.31
CA PHE A 110 2.69 -37.77 1.40
C PHE A 110 3.09 -39.18 1.82
N SER A 111 2.13 -40.10 1.93
CA SER A 111 2.42 -41.49 2.25
C SER A 111 3.29 -42.20 1.22
N HIS A 112 3.34 -41.70 -0.03
CA HIS A 112 4.21 -42.21 -1.10
C HIS A 112 5.57 -41.49 -1.20
N GLY A 113 5.82 -40.50 -0.33
CA GLY A 113 7.03 -39.70 -0.35
C GLY A 113 6.96 -38.47 -1.27
N VAL A 114 5.79 -38.14 -1.80
CA VAL A 114 5.59 -36.98 -2.67
C VAL A 114 5.18 -35.78 -1.83
N TYR A 115 5.99 -34.72 -1.84
CA TYR A 115 5.65 -33.48 -1.14
C TYR A 115 4.84 -32.55 -2.04
N VAL A 116 3.58 -32.31 -1.66
CA VAL A 116 2.61 -31.52 -2.43
C VAL A 116 1.63 -30.77 -1.52
N ARG A 117 1.40 -29.48 -1.78
CA ARG A 117 0.33 -28.72 -1.11
C ARG A 117 -0.98 -28.81 -1.90
N ALA A 118 -2.10 -28.48 -1.27
CA ALA A 118 -3.41 -28.54 -1.92
C ALA A 118 -3.49 -27.68 -3.20
N GLU A 119 -2.79 -26.56 -3.25
CA GLU A 119 -2.68 -25.67 -4.42
C GLU A 119 -1.92 -26.28 -5.61
N ASP A 120 -0.97 -27.18 -5.36
CA ASP A 120 -0.07 -27.78 -6.36
C ASP A 120 -0.50 -29.22 -6.71
N LEU A 121 -1.70 -29.63 -6.28
CA LEU A 121 -2.21 -31.00 -6.42
C LEU A 121 -2.45 -31.40 -7.89
N SER A 122 -2.76 -30.43 -8.77
CA SER A 122 -2.90 -30.67 -10.20
C SER A 122 -1.64 -31.30 -10.79
N ASP A 123 -0.48 -30.90 -10.31
CA ASP A 123 0.81 -31.33 -10.85
C ASP A 123 1.18 -32.70 -10.28
N ALA A 124 0.90 -32.96 -9.00
CA ALA A 124 1.10 -34.27 -8.40
C ALA A 124 0.22 -35.36 -9.03
N VAL A 125 -1.01 -35.01 -9.42
CA VAL A 125 -1.93 -35.92 -10.14
C VAL A 125 -1.41 -36.30 -11.52
N THR A 126 -0.45 -35.57 -12.11
CA THR A 126 0.16 -35.95 -13.40
C THR A 126 1.24 -37.02 -13.28
N LEU A 127 1.73 -37.32 -12.08
CA LEU A 127 2.82 -38.28 -11.87
C LEU A 127 2.41 -39.69 -12.34
N GLU A 128 3.16 -40.25 -13.29
CA GLU A 128 2.89 -41.56 -13.92
C GLU A 128 2.73 -42.67 -12.88
N THR A 129 3.54 -42.66 -11.82
CA THR A 129 3.56 -43.68 -10.77
C THR A 129 2.23 -43.80 -10.01
N HIS A 130 1.37 -42.78 -10.03
CA HIS A 130 0.11 -42.75 -9.29
C HIS A 130 -1.13 -42.85 -10.19
N GLN A 131 -0.96 -42.87 -11.52
CA GLN A 131 -2.08 -42.84 -12.46
C GLN A 131 -3.04 -44.02 -12.31
N ASP A 132 -2.53 -45.24 -12.12
CA ASP A 132 -3.37 -46.43 -11.99
C ASP A 132 -4.35 -46.32 -10.82
N PHE A 133 -3.87 -45.81 -9.68
CA PHE A 133 -4.71 -45.56 -8.51
C PHE A 133 -5.70 -44.41 -8.76
N LEU A 134 -5.24 -43.30 -9.33
CA LEU A 134 -6.11 -42.13 -9.57
C LEU A 134 -7.20 -42.42 -10.61
N GLN A 135 -6.92 -43.28 -11.59
CA GLN A 135 -7.92 -43.78 -12.54
C GLN A 135 -9.02 -44.60 -11.86
N SER A 136 -8.69 -45.34 -10.80
CA SER A 136 -9.69 -46.08 -10.01
C SER A 136 -10.70 -45.17 -9.29
N LEU A 137 -10.33 -43.91 -9.06
CA LEU A 137 -11.14 -42.86 -8.43
C LEU A 137 -11.89 -41.96 -9.43
N SER A 138 -11.76 -42.21 -10.74
CA SER A 138 -12.31 -41.36 -11.80
C SER A 138 -13.81 -41.10 -11.65
N ARG A 139 -14.57 -42.14 -11.27
CA ARG A 139 -16.02 -42.05 -11.07
C ARG A 139 -16.39 -41.13 -9.90
N GLU A 140 -15.65 -41.21 -8.80
CA GLU A 140 -15.84 -40.38 -7.62
C GLU A 140 -15.41 -38.92 -7.89
N PHE A 141 -14.32 -38.71 -8.65
CA PHE A 141 -13.90 -37.38 -9.10
C PHE A 141 -14.90 -36.73 -10.04
N GLU A 142 -15.49 -37.49 -10.97
CA GLU A 142 -16.56 -37.00 -11.84
C GLU A 142 -17.77 -36.56 -11.01
N ALA A 143 -18.20 -37.39 -10.03
CA ALA A 143 -19.34 -37.07 -9.17
C ALA A 143 -19.13 -35.81 -8.30
N THR A 144 -17.91 -35.56 -7.82
CA THR A 144 -17.58 -34.34 -7.07
C THR A 144 -17.45 -33.12 -7.99
N THR A 145 -16.84 -33.28 -9.17
CA THR A 145 -16.68 -32.21 -10.17
C THR A 145 -18.03 -31.74 -10.70
N ASP A 146 -18.93 -32.66 -11.02
CA ASP A 146 -20.28 -32.35 -11.49
C ASP A 146 -21.06 -31.54 -10.45
N ALA A 147 -20.96 -31.92 -9.16
CA ALA A 147 -21.62 -31.22 -8.08
C ALA A 147 -21.06 -29.80 -7.89
N ILE A 148 -19.74 -29.62 -8.03
CA ILE A 148 -19.10 -28.30 -7.97
C ILE A 148 -19.54 -27.44 -9.16
N ARG A 149 -19.55 -27.99 -10.38
CA ARG A 149 -20.02 -27.29 -11.59
C ARG A 149 -21.46 -26.84 -11.45
N LEU A 150 -22.36 -27.74 -11.04
CA LEU A 150 -23.76 -27.41 -10.78
C LEU A 150 -23.92 -26.30 -9.72
N ALA A 151 -23.11 -26.35 -8.66
CA ALA A 151 -23.14 -25.35 -7.60
C ALA A 151 -22.66 -23.96 -8.07
N VAL A 152 -21.66 -23.90 -8.96
CA VAL A 152 -21.11 -22.65 -9.52
C VAL A 152 -22.03 -22.08 -10.62
N ASP A 153 -22.53 -22.93 -11.51
CA ASP A 153 -23.30 -22.50 -12.69
C ASP A 153 -24.73 -22.07 -12.33
N ILE A 154 -25.37 -22.79 -11.40
CA ILE A 154 -26.79 -22.59 -11.05
C ILE A 154 -26.92 -21.78 -9.75
N GLY A 155 -25.85 -21.64 -8.96
CA GLY A 155 -25.86 -20.97 -7.66
C GLY A 155 -26.69 -21.69 -6.58
N SER A 156 -27.20 -22.88 -6.89
CA SER A 156 -27.96 -23.73 -5.97
C SER A 156 -27.80 -25.20 -6.33
N ILE A 157 -27.80 -26.07 -5.32
CA ILE A 157 -27.65 -27.51 -5.49
C ILE A 157 -28.67 -28.25 -4.61
N SER A 158 -29.31 -29.24 -5.22
CA SER A 158 -30.23 -30.22 -4.64
C SER A 158 -29.61 -31.00 -3.47
N LEU A 159 -30.45 -31.45 -2.54
CA LEU A 159 -30.02 -32.32 -1.44
C LEU A 159 -29.53 -33.68 -1.96
N ALA A 160 -30.15 -34.23 -3.00
CA ALA A 160 -29.72 -35.49 -3.59
C ALA A 160 -28.32 -35.38 -4.22
N GLU A 161 -28.05 -34.28 -4.94
CA GLU A 161 -26.72 -34.03 -5.49
C GLU A 161 -25.67 -33.75 -4.40
N LYS A 162 -26.04 -33.05 -3.31
CA LYS A 162 -25.15 -32.90 -2.14
C LYS A 162 -24.80 -34.25 -1.52
N GLU A 163 -25.77 -35.12 -1.32
CA GLU A 163 -25.54 -36.46 -0.78
C GLU A 163 -24.68 -37.32 -1.71
N LYS A 164 -24.94 -37.28 -3.03
CA LYS A 164 -24.15 -38.00 -4.04
C LYS A 164 -22.68 -37.56 -3.99
N ALA A 165 -22.41 -36.26 -3.98
CA ALA A 165 -21.06 -35.72 -3.90
C ALA A 165 -20.37 -36.08 -2.58
N MET A 166 -21.06 -35.98 -1.44
CA MET A 166 -20.47 -36.37 -0.16
C MET A 166 -20.15 -37.87 -0.09
N ARG A 167 -20.99 -38.74 -0.68
CA ARG A 167 -20.68 -40.18 -0.78
C ARG A 167 -19.42 -40.42 -1.60
N ALA A 168 -19.23 -39.69 -2.70
CA ALA A 168 -18.02 -39.75 -3.49
C ALA A 168 -16.79 -39.28 -2.69
N VAL A 169 -16.88 -38.18 -1.94
CA VAL A 169 -15.80 -37.73 -1.04
C VAL A 169 -15.42 -38.82 -0.02
N TYR A 170 -16.39 -39.44 0.63
CA TYR A 170 -16.11 -40.52 1.59
C TYR A 170 -15.48 -41.75 0.92
N ALA A 171 -15.87 -42.07 -0.32
CA ALA A 171 -15.26 -43.15 -1.08
C ALA A 171 -13.79 -42.83 -1.43
N ILE A 172 -13.49 -41.60 -1.84
CA ILE A 172 -12.11 -41.13 -2.09
C ILE A 172 -11.30 -41.22 -0.80
N GLU A 173 -11.77 -40.64 0.31
CA GLU A 173 -11.08 -40.69 1.61
C GLU A 173 -10.76 -42.12 2.03
N LYS A 174 -11.74 -43.02 1.90
CA LYS A 174 -11.57 -44.42 2.22
C LYS A 174 -10.50 -45.08 1.34
N GLN A 175 -10.60 -44.94 0.02
CA GLN A 175 -9.63 -45.56 -0.90
C GLN A 175 -8.21 -45.00 -0.72
N CYS A 176 -8.07 -43.69 -0.51
CA CYS A 176 -6.79 -43.06 -0.16
C CYS A 176 -6.21 -43.62 1.14
N SER A 177 -7.04 -43.85 2.15
CA SER A 177 -6.59 -44.43 3.42
C SER A 177 -6.19 -45.90 3.31
N GLU A 178 -6.85 -46.67 2.44
CA GLU A 178 -6.56 -48.09 2.21
C GLU A 178 -5.28 -48.29 1.37
N HIS A 179 -4.93 -47.32 0.51
CA HIS A 179 -3.76 -47.37 -0.36
C HIS A 179 -2.60 -46.49 0.13
N GLN A 180 -2.43 -46.31 1.45
CA GLN A 180 -1.31 -45.53 1.96
C GLN A 180 0.04 -46.21 1.69
N GLY A 181 1.04 -45.41 1.30
CA GLY A 181 2.41 -45.85 1.12
C GLY A 181 3.20 -45.95 2.43
N SER A 182 4.43 -46.45 2.34
CA SER A 182 5.31 -46.69 3.49
C SER A 182 5.97 -45.43 4.09
N ARG A 183 5.76 -44.25 3.49
CA ARG A 183 6.44 -42.99 3.84
C ARG A 183 5.53 -41.96 4.52
N ALA A 184 4.53 -42.41 5.28
CA ALA A 184 3.60 -41.54 6.00
C ALA A 184 4.27 -40.51 6.93
N GLU A 185 5.49 -40.80 7.40
CA GLU A 185 6.33 -39.92 8.23
C GLU A 185 6.74 -38.62 7.54
N LEU A 186 6.65 -38.53 6.20
CA LEU A 186 6.98 -37.31 5.46
C LEU A 186 6.13 -36.12 5.93
N SER A 187 4.88 -36.37 6.33
CA SER A 187 3.97 -35.34 6.85
C SER A 187 4.51 -34.72 8.12
N GLN A 188 4.94 -35.56 9.05
CA GLN A 188 5.59 -35.16 10.29
C GLN A 188 6.92 -34.45 10.01
N ALA A 189 7.76 -35.00 9.13
CA ALA A 189 9.04 -34.37 8.76
C ALA A 189 8.85 -32.95 8.20
N SER A 190 7.85 -32.75 7.35
CA SER A 190 7.51 -31.43 6.79
C SER A 190 7.09 -30.44 7.89
N SER A 191 6.30 -30.89 8.87
CA SER A 191 5.84 -30.05 9.98
C SER A 191 6.99 -29.66 10.92
N VAL A 192 7.95 -30.57 11.14
CA VAL A 192 9.16 -30.33 11.92
C VAL A 192 10.05 -29.31 11.22
N LEU A 193 10.26 -29.46 9.91
CA LEU A 193 11.02 -28.50 9.11
C LEU A 193 10.39 -27.09 9.15
N LEU A 194 9.08 -27.00 8.94
CA LEU A 194 8.34 -25.73 9.03
C LEU A 194 8.47 -25.09 10.41
N THR A 195 8.39 -25.88 11.48
CA THR A 195 8.53 -25.38 12.85
C THR A 195 9.95 -24.91 13.13
N ALA A 196 10.96 -25.63 12.66
CA ALA A 196 12.36 -25.25 12.77
C ALA A 196 12.62 -23.90 12.05
N ILE A 197 12.07 -23.71 10.85
CA ILE A 197 12.15 -22.46 10.08
C ILE A 197 11.46 -21.31 10.82
N ARG A 198 10.25 -21.53 11.35
CA ARG A 198 9.49 -20.50 12.12
C ARG A 198 10.17 -20.11 13.43
N SER A 199 11.00 -20.99 14.00
CA SER A 199 11.75 -20.72 15.23
C SER A 199 12.98 -19.82 15.03
N TYR A 200 13.23 -19.33 13.81
CA TYR A 200 14.36 -18.48 13.50
C TYR A 200 14.33 -17.18 14.34
N PRO A 201 15.41 -16.86 15.07
CA PRO A 201 15.40 -15.71 15.97
C PRO A 201 15.36 -14.40 15.20
N SER A 202 14.66 -13.40 15.75
CA SER A 202 14.65 -12.04 15.22
C SER A 202 15.92 -11.28 15.61
N ALA A 203 16.40 -10.40 14.73
CA ALA A 203 17.60 -9.63 14.97
C ALA A 203 17.39 -8.62 16.13
N PRO A 204 18.35 -8.48 17.07
CA PRO A 204 18.23 -7.55 18.18
C PRO A 204 18.27 -6.10 17.69
N ALA A 205 17.44 -5.24 18.31
CA ALA A 205 17.47 -3.80 18.05
C ALA A 205 18.69 -3.15 18.73
N LEU A 206 19.70 -2.79 17.95
CA LEU A 206 20.92 -2.13 18.45
C LEU A 206 20.77 -0.61 18.63
N ILE A 207 19.59 -0.05 18.33
CA ILE A 207 19.32 1.39 18.43
C ILE A 207 19.27 1.85 19.89
N SER A 208 18.62 1.07 20.77
CA SER A 208 18.50 1.42 22.19
C SER A 208 19.86 1.56 22.89
N PRO A 209 20.80 0.58 22.79
CA PRO A 209 22.13 0.75 23.37
C PRO A 209 22.94 1.85 22.67
N LEU A 210 22.74 2.11 21.37
CA LEU A 210 23.35 3.25 20.68
C LEU A 210 22.98 4.58 21.33
N ILE A 211 21.69 4.80 21.58
CA ILE A 211 21.22 6.04 22.23
C ILE A 211 21.80 6.16 23.64
N ILE A 212 21.78 5.08 24.43
CA ILE A 212 22.33 5.09 25.80
C ILE A 212 23.84 5.38 25.79
N GLY A 213 24.58 4.79 24.86
CA GLY A 213 26.01 5.05 24.68
C GLY A 213 26.32 6.49 24.30
N LEU A 214 25.54 7.09 23.39
CA LEU A 214 25.68 8.50 23.02
C LEU A 214 25.32 9.45 24.17
N VAL A 215 24.28 9.13 24.97
CA VAL A 215 23.94 9.87 26.19
C VAL A 215 25.07 9.78 27.21
N GLY A 216 25.69 8.60 27.38
CA GLY A 216 26.85 8.44 28.24
C GLY A 216 28.04 9.29 27.76
N ALA A 217 28.31 9.35 26.45
CA ALA A 217 29.32 10.24 25.90
C ALA A 217 29.01 11.72 26.17
N PHE A 218 27.75 12.15 26.06
CA PHE A 218 27.33 13.50 26.41
C PHE A 218 27.53 13.81 27.91
N ILE A 219 27.23 12.86 28.80
CA ILE A 219 27.44 13.00 30.25
C ILE A 219 28.94 13.09 30.57
N THR A 220 29.79 12.32 29.88
CA THR A 220 31.25 12.43 29.97
C THR A 220 31.73 13.83 29.62
N TYR A 221 31.11 14.48 28.62
CA TYR A 221 31.44 15.84 28.21
C TYR A 221 30.91 16.92 29.16
N ALA A 222 29.65 16.82 29.60
CA ALA A 222 28.94 17.93 30.24
C ALA A 222 28.89 17.88 31.77
N VAL A 223 29.08 16.71 32.39
CA VAL A 223 28.78 16.49 33.82
C VAL A 223 29.91 15.81 34.57
N SER A 224 30.27 14.58 34.19
CA SER A 224 31.25 13.77 34.92
C SER A 224 31.80 12.65 34.04
N ILE A 225 33.13 12.58 33.94
CA ILE A 225 33.85 11.55 33.19
C ILE A 225 33.47 10.15 33.70
N GLY A 226 33.50 9.94 35.02
CA GLY A 226 33.21 8.64 35.63
C GLY A 226 31.80 8.14 35.37
N ALA A 227 30.80 9.03 35.51
CA ALA A 227 29.39 8.67 35.29
C ALA A 227 29.11 8.33 33.80
N GLY A 228 29.65 9.12 32.88
CA GLY A 228 29.46 8.87 31.44
C GLY A 228 30.22 7.65 30.92
N LEU A 229 31.42 7.37 31.45
CA LEU A 229 32.16 6.14 31.15
C LEU A 229 31.42 4.90 31.67
N GLY A 230 30.82 4.96 32.86
CA GLY A 230 30.00 3.87 33.39
C GLY A 230 28.81 3.54 32.47
N LEU A 231 28.07 4.55 32.00
CA LEU A 231 26.92 4.36 31.10
C LEU A 231 27.31 3.82 29.72
N THR A 232 28.43 4.29 29.17
CA THR A 232 28.91 3.81 27.87
C THR A 232 29.43 2.38 27.94
N ALA A 233 30.14 2.01 29.00
CA ALA A 233 30.55 0.63 29.25
C ALA A 233 29.33 -0.32 29.38
N LEU A 234 28.29 0.11 30.11
CA LEU A 234 27.05 -0.65 30.26
C LEU A 234 26.31 -0.83 28.91
N ALA A 235 26.26 0.22 28.09
CA ALA A 235 25.65 0.16 26.76
C ALA A 235 26.39 -0.80 25.81
N LEU A 236 27.73 -0.75 25.81
CA LEU A 236 28.57 -1.66 25.03
C LEU A 236 28.41 -3.12 25.47
N LEU A 237 28.44 -3.37 26.79
CA LEU A 237 28.26 -4.70 27.35
C LEU A 237 26.87 -5.27 27.01
N TYR A 238 25.82 -4.47 27.16
CA TYR A 238 24.46 -4.85 26.80
C TYR A 238 24.32 -5.19 25.31
N GLY A 239 24.89 -4.35 24.43
CA GLY A 239 24.91 -4.60 22.99
C GLY A 239 25.65 -5.88 22.62
N TYR A 240 26.82 -6.12 23.25
CA TYR A 240 27.64 -7.31 23.03
C TYR A 240 26.94 -8.60 23.47
N VAL A 241 26.34 -8.63 24.67
CA VAL A 241 25.64 -9.80 25.20
C VAL A 241 24.46 -10.17 24.33
N ASN A 242 23.64 -9.19 23.92
CA ASN A 242 22.47 -9.44 23.07
C ASN A 242 22.86 -9.90 21.65
N ALA A 243 23.88 -9.29 21.05
CA ALA A 243 24.40 -9.72 19.76
C ALA A 243 24.97 -11.15 19.84
N SER A 244 25.73 -11.46 20.89
CA SER A 244 26.31 -12.79 21.11
C SER A 244 25.24 -13.85 21.35
N LYS A 245 24.22 -13.54 22.16
CA LYS A 245 23.08 -14.42 22.41
C LYS A 245 22.32 -14.72 21.11
N TYR A 246 22.02 -13.69 20.31
CA TYR A 246 21.39 -13.84 19.00
C TYR A 246 22.22 -14.73 18.07
N LEU A 247 23.53 -14.49 17.96
CA LEU A 247 24.40 -15.28 17.08
C LEU A 247 24.47 -16.75 17.49
N ARG A 248 24.50 -17.05 18.80
CA ARG A 248 24.46 -18.43 19.31
C ARG A 248 23.13 -19.10 19.00
N GLN A 249 22.01 -18.43 19.28
CA GLN A 249 20.67 -18.94 19.01
C GLN A 249 20.47 -19.18 17.51
N ARG A 250 20.89 -18.23 16.67
CA ARG A 250 20.82 -18.33 15.21
C ARG A 250 21.58 -19.56 14.70
N ASN A 251 22.82 -19.75 15.15
CA ASN A 251 23.62 -20.90 14.72
C ASN A 251 22.99 -22.23 15.15
N ALA A 252 22.43 -22.30 16.37
CA ALA A 252 21.71 -23.48 16.84
C ALA A 252 20.42 -23.73 16.03
N THR A 253 19.68 -22.68 15.65
CA THR A 253 18.50 -22.84 14.80
C THR A 253 18.89 -23.28 13.39
N LEU A 254 19.98 -22.75 12.82
CA LEU A 254 20.47 -23.16 11.50
C LEU A 254 20.83 -24.64 11.47
N THR A 255 21.53 -25.16 12.48
CA THR A 255 21.85 -26.59 12.58
C THR A 255 20.58 -27.44 12.73
N ASN A 256 19.58 -26.97 13.47
CA ASN A 256 18.31 -27.69 13.62
C ASN A 256 17.51 -27.71 12.31
N VAL A 257 17.52 -26.61 11.55
CA VAL A 257 16.87 -26.53 10.24
C VAL A 257 17.57 -27.45 9.24
N GLU A 258 18.90 -27.47 9.24
CA GLU A 258 19.69 -28.37 8.39
C GLU A 258 19.41 -29.84 8.71
N ALA A 259 19.38 -30.23 10.00
CA ALA A 259 19.04 -31.59 10.41
C ALA A 259 17.60 -31.97 10.02
N ALA A 260 16.64 -31.06 10.19
CA ALA A 260 15.25 -31.27 9.79
C ALA A 260 15.11 -31.40 8.26
N ALA A 261 15.87 -30.61 7.50
CA ALA A 261 15.90 -30.70 6.04
C ALA A 261 16.49 -32.04 5.57
N GLN A 262 17.58 -32.50 6.18
CA GLN A 262 18.17 -33.81 5.87
C GLN A 262 17.20 -34.97 6.16
N TYR A 263 16.47 -34.91 7.29
CA TYR A 263 15.46 -35.91 7.61
C TYR A 263 14.30 -35.90 6.60
N PHE A 264 13.82 -34.71 6.22
CA PHE A 264 12.82 -34.55 5.18
C PHE A 264 13.29 -35.12 3.82
N ASP A 265 14.51 -34.79 3.40
CA ASP A 265 15.09 -35.25 2.13
C ASP A 265 15.26 -36.79 2.09
N SER A 266 15.49 -37.43 3.24
CA SER A 266 15.59 -38.89 3.32
C SER A 266 14.27 -39.63 3.03
N LEU A 267 13.14 -38.94 3.21
CA LEU A 267 11.79 -39.47 3.01
C LEU A 267 11.18 -39.02 1.66
N LEU A 268 11.81 -38.09 0.96
CA LEU A 268 11.29 -37.49 -0.26
C LEU A 268 11.58 -38.37 -1.48
N THR A 269 10.57 -38.61 -2.32
CA THR A 269 10.71 -39.28 -3.62
C THR A 269 10.53 -38.32 -4.79
N ALA A 270 9.57 -37.40 -4.68
CA ALA A 270 9.33 -36.35 -5.64
C ALA A 270 8.92 -35.06 -4.92
N GLU A 271 9.52 -33.94 -5.34
CA GLU A 271 9.18 -32.59 -4.85
C GLU A 271 8.32 -31.90 -5.91
N VAL A 272 7.01 -31.80 -5.65
CA VAL A 272 6.07 -31.08 -6.54
C VAL A 272 5.95 -29.63 -6.07
N THR A 273 5.74 -29.45 -4.77
CA THR A 273 5.76 -28.12 -4.15
C THR A 273 7.18 -27.72 -3.76
N PRO A 274 7.64 -26.50 -4.06
CA PRO A 274 8.92 -26.01 -3.57
C PRO A 274 8.93 -25.91 -2.04
N ARG A 275 9.89 -26.59 -1.40
CA ARG A 275 10.02 -26.58 0.06
C ARG A 275 10.29 -25.17 0.61
N PRO A 276 9.74 -24.83 1.79
CA PRO A 276 10.05 -23.58 2.45
C PRO A 276 11.54 -23.52 2.79
N SER A 277 12.24 -22.52 2.28
CA SER A 277 13.66 -22.30 2.54
C SER A 277 13.86 -21.03 3.37
N LEU A 278 14.89 -21.04 4.23
CA LEU A 278 15.32 -19.82 4.89
C LEU A 278 16.01 -18.93 3.85
N LEU A 279 15.41 -17.79 3.53
CA LEU A 279 16.11 -16.71 2.84
C LEU A 279 17.16 -16.14 3.81
N VAL A 280 18.36 -16.74 3.80
CA VAL A 280 19.49 -16.28 4.59
C VAL A 280 19.98 -14.96 4.02
N GLY A 281 19.37 -13.86 4.48
CA GLY A 281 19.82 -12.52 4.17
C GLY A 281 21.25 -12.30 4.65
N ARG A 282 21.98 -11.41 3.97
CA ARG A 282 23.34 -11.02 4.35
C ARG A 282 23.40 -10.66 5.83
N ASP A 283 24.33 -11.27 6.57
CA ASP A 283 24.48 -11.09 8.02
C ASP A 283 24.83 -9.63 8.38
N ILE A 284 23.83 -8.83 8.70
CA ILE A 284 24.01 -7.40 9.04
C ILE A 284 24.21 -7.17 10.54
N VAL A 285 23.94 -8.16 11.40
CA VAL A 285 24.00 -7.99 12.86
C VAL A 285 25.44 -7.81 13.35
N ARG A 286 26.39 -8.62 12.84
CA ARG A 286 27.83 -8.45 13.15
C ARG A 286 28.36 -7.07 12.75
N PRO A 287 28.22 -6.61 11.49
CA PRO A 287 28.72 -5.29 11.10
C PRO A 287 27.97 -4.15 11.82
N LYS A 288 26.68 -4.31 12.13
CA LYS A 288 25.94 -3.31 12.94
C LYS A 288 26.44 -3.24 14.39
N ALA A 289 26.75 -4.38 15.01
CA ALA A 289 27.30 -4.41 16.36
C ALA A 289 28.69 -3.76 16.42
N VAL A 290 29.56 -4.06 15.43
CA VAL A 290 30.86 -3.41 15.28
C VAL A 290 30.72 -1.92 15.02
N GLY A 291 29.83 -1.51 14.12
CA GLY A 291 29.57 -0.11 13.82
C GLY A 291 29.04 0.67 15.03
N PHE A 292 28.11 0.09 15.80
CA PHE A 292 27.64 0.65 17.07
C PHE A 292 28.78 0.84 18.08
N ALA A 293 29.61 -0.19 18.27
CA ALA A 293 30.73 -0.12 19.20
C ALA A 293 31.75 0.95 18.77
N ALA A 294 32.07 1.01 17.47
CA ALA A 294 32.97 2.03 16.93
C ALA A 294 32.43 3.46 17.14
N VAL A 295 31.16 3.72 16.80
CA VAL A 295 30.56 5.05 16.93
C VAL A 295 30.51 5.50 18.38
N THR A 296 30.11 4.63 19.30
CA THR A 296 30.04 4.96 20.72
C THR A 296 31.42 5.20 21.33
N LEU A 297 32.43 4.41 20.97
CA LEU A 297 33.80 4.57 21.45
C LEU A 297 34.45 5.86 20.88
N VAL A 298 34.22 6.17 19.61
CA VAL A 298 34.68 7.44 19.01
C VAL A 298 34.01 8.64 19.69
N ALA A 299 32.70 8.57 19.94
CA ALA A 299 31.97 9.64 20.62
C ALA A 299 32.46 9.87 22.05
N THR A 300 32.73 8.80 22.82
CA THR A 300 33.29 8.92 24.17
C THR A 300 34.70 9.49 24.15
N LEU A 301 35.56 9.06 23.22
CA LEU A 301 36.91 9.63 23.06
C LEU A 301 36.85 11.12 22.76
N CYS A 302 35.98 11.55 21.83
CA CYS A 302 35.80 12.97 21.53
C CYS A 302 35.29 13.75 22.75
N ALA A 303 34.35 13.18 23.51
CA ALA A 303 33.83 13.79 24.73
C ALA A 303 34.92 13.97 25.81
N ILE A 304 35.81 12.98 25.97
CA ILE A 304 36.93 13.06 26.91
C ILE A 304 37.89 14.18 26.49
N VAL A 305 38.32 14.21 25.22
CA VAL A 305 39.25 15.22 24.70
C VAL A 305 38.69 16.62 24.87
N THR A 306 37.40 16.82 24.55
CA THR A 306 36.74 18.13 24.65
C THR A 306 36.48 18.55 26.09
N HIS A 307 36.19 17.63 27.00
CA HIS A 307 36.05 17.92 28.44
C HIS A 307 37.35 18.47 29.04
N PHE A 308 38.52 17.93 28.65
CA PHE A 308 39.82 18.48 29.09
C PHE A 308 40.19 19.80 28.41
N SER A 309 39.63 20.08 27.23
CA SER A 309 39.89 21.31 26.46
C SER A 309 39.06 22.51 26.93
N HIS A 310 37.91 22.28 27.57
CA HIS A 310 37.01 23.31 28.08
C HIS A 310 36.53 22.98 29.50
N PRO A 311 37.30 23.27 30.56
CA PRO A 311 36.79 23.16 31.92
C PRO A 311 35.67 24.20 32.12
N ILE A 312 34.43 23.71 32.27
CA ILE A 312 33.27 24.56 32.56
C ILE A 312 33.53 25.26 33.91
N ARG A 313 33.71 26.58 33.89
CA ARG A 313 33.69 27.41 35.11
C ARG A 313 32.28 27.35 35.70
N THR A 314 32.13 26.72 36.85
CA THR A 314 30.93 26.82 37.68
C THR A 314 30.84 28.26 38.22
N VAL A 315 29.91 29.05 37.68
CA VAL A 315 29.60 30.39 38.19
C VAL A 315 28.65 30.22 39.37
N ALA A 316 29.17 30.47 40.57
CA ALA A 316 28.39 30.78 41.76
C ALA A 316 28.11 32.29 41.80
N ASP A 317 26.94 32.63 42.34
CA ASP A 317 26.47 33.93 42.86
C ASP A 317 26.39 35.15 41.94
N THR A 318 25.16 35.61 41.64
CA THR A 318 24.62 36.87 42.21
C THR A 318 23.12 37.02 41.88
N VAL A 319 22.32 37.12 42.93
CA VAL A 319 20.98 37.75 42.96
C VAL A 319 21.22 39.24 43.18
N GLU A 320 20.57 40.15 42.44
CA GLU A 320 19.79 41.27 42.98
C GLU A 320 19.17 42.18 41.88
N SER A 321 18.01 42.71 42.26
CA SER A 321 16.97 43.54 41.65
C SER A 321 17.37 44.77 40.80
N ASP A 322 16.65 45.05 39.71
CA ASP A 322 15.58 46.09 39.64
C ASP A 322 15.29 46.57 38.19
N ALA A 323 14.04 46.99 37.97
CA ALA A 323 13.47 47.59 36.76
C ALA A 323 12.66 48.86 37.16
N PRO A 324 12.03 49.68 36.28
CA PRO A 324 12.19 49.97 34.83
C PRO A 324 12.09 51.49 34.41
N SER A 325 12.30 51.75 33.09
CA SER A 325 11.68 52.78 32.19
C SER A 325 12.16 54.25 32.20
N PRO A 326 11.83 55.11 31.17
CA PRO A 326 11.42 54.86 29.77
C PRO A 326 12.06 55.77 28.67
N ALA A 327 11.79 55.40 27.41
CA ALA A 327 11.59 56.22 26.18
C ALA A 327 12.71 57.12 25.62
N ASP A 328 13.12 56.86 24.36
CA ASP A 328 13.03 57.86 23.29
C ASP A 328 13.18 57.30 21.85
N THR A 329 12.17 57.61 21.03
CA THR A 329 12.15 58.14 19.65
C THR A 329 13.01 57.52 18.51
N ALA A 330 12.32 57.14 17.42
CA ALA A 330 12.77 56.59 16.12
C ALA A 330 13.42 57.67 15.18
N PRO A 331 14.04 57.42 13.98
CA PRO A 331 13.51 56.63 12.84
C PRO A 331 14.52 55.83 11.95
N THR A 332 13.96 55.04 11.02
CA THR A 332 14.51 54.25 9.87
C THR A 332 15.16 55.17 8.78
N PRO A 333 15.85 54.77 7.68
CA PRO A 333 15.90 53.44 7.02
C PRO A 333 17.21 52.98 6.28
N SER A 334 17.36 51.65 6.20
CA SER A 334 17.78 50.85 5.02
C SER A 334 19.19 51.07 4.38
N PRO A 335 19.56 50.34 3.30
CA PRO A 335 20.18 49.01 3.40
C PRO A 335 21.40 48.89 2.47
N LEU A 336 22.50 48.25 2.88
CA LEU A 336 23.59 48.00 1.92
C LEU A 336 24.23 46.62 2.09
N PRO A 337 24.79 46.09 0.99
CA PRO A 337 24.49 44.75 0.54
C PRO A 337 25.76 43.91 0.55
N LEU A 338 25.64 42.64 0.94
CA LEU A 338 26.49 41.64 0.32
C LEU A 338 25.65 40.81 -0.62
N ALA A 339 25.58 41.32 -1.83
CA ALA A 339 25.39 40.54 -3.02
C ALA A 339 26.45 39.42 -3.08
N GLY A 340 26.02 38.28 -3.60
CA GLY A 340 26.92 37.35 -4.26
C GLY A 340 27.14 36.02 -3.55
N MET A 341 26.08 35.25 -3.31
CA MET A 341 25.98 33.89 -3.85
C MET A 341 24.52 33.42 -3.91
N PRO A 342 23.91 33.38 -5.10
CA PRO A 342 22.91 32.38 -5.41
C PRO A 342 23.40 31.55 -6.60
N THR A 343 23.84 30.33 -6.35
CA THR A 343 23.70 29.27 -7.33
C THR A 343 23.00 28.11 -6.66
N THR A 344 21.71 28.17 -6.85
CA THR A 344 20.64 27.26 -6.48
C THR A 344 21.02 25.81 -6.75
N GLY A 345 21.02 24.98 -5.70
CA GLY A 345 21.13 23.52 -5.80
C GLY A 345 19.90 22.84 -6.41
N LEU A 346 19.12 23.56 -7.24
CA LEU A 346 17.89 23.12 -7.89
C LEU A 346 17.91 23.34 -9.43
N LEU A 347 18.94 24.00 -9.99
CA LEU A 347 19.08 24.11 -11.46
C LEU A 347 19.21 22.74 -12.16
N TRP A 348 19.73 21.74 -11.45
CA TRP A 348 19.83 20.36 -11.95
C TRP A 348 18.47 19.73 -12.32
N MET A 349 17.36 20.35 -11.89
CA MET A 349 16.01 19.90 -12.20
C MET A 349 15.49 20.41 -13.54
N ALA A 350 16.10 21.45 -14.14
CA ALA A 350 15.67 21.96 -15.43
C ALA A 350 15.79 20.86 -16.50
N GLY A 351 14.71 20.64 -17.26
CA GLY A 351 14.61 19.57 -18.26
C GLY A 351 14.35 18.17 -17.71
N LYS A 352 14.30 17.97 -16.38
CA LYS A 352 13.85 16.69 -15.78
C LYS A 352 12.33 16.65 -15.64
N TYR A 353 11.78 15.47 -15.51
CA TYR A 353 10.35 15.32 -15.26
C TYR A 353 9.99 15.56 -13.78
N PRO A 354 8.85 16.22 -13.50
CA PRO A 354 8.32 16.39 -12.15
C PRO A 354 8.31 15.13 -11.28
N TYR A 355 7.99 13.97 -11.86
CA TYR A 355 7.99 12.69 -11.15
C TYR A 355 9.38 12.29 -10.62
N ASP A 356 10.45 12.58 -11.37
CA ASP A 356 11.81 12.17 -11.02
C ASP A 356 12.39 13.02 -9.87
N VAL A 357 11.85 14.23 -9.67
CA VAL A 357 12.34 15.18 -8.67
C VAL A 357 11.47 15.24 -7.41
N VAL A 358 10.20 14.82 -7.48
CA VAL A 358 9.21 15.04 -6.41
C VAL A 358 9.60 14.36 -5.08
N ASN A 359 10.35 13.26 -5.15
CA ASN A 359 10.82 12.52 -3.98
C ASN A 359 12.18 13.00 -3.45
N ASP A 360 12.87 13.89 -4.17
CA ASP A 360 14.17 14.41 -3.75
C ASP A 360 14.04 15.32 -2.50
N ARG A 361 14.98 15.18 -1.57
CA ARG A 361 14.98 15.95 -0.32
C ARG A 361 15.13 17.45 -0.57
N ARG A 362 15.90 17.85 -1.60
CA ARG A 362 16.13 19.25 -1.98
C ARG A 362 14.86 19.87 -2.57
N PHE A 363 14.14 19.10 -3.40
CA PHE A 363 12.85 19.53 -3.95
C PHE A 363 11.81 19.75 -2.84
N ARG A 364 11.68 18.79 -1.92
CA ARG A 364 10.70 18.87 -0.83
C ARG A 364 10.97 20.02 0.13
N ALA A 365 12.23 20.41 0.30
CA ALA A 365 12.62 21.56 1.12
C ALA A 365 12.18 22.91 0.52
N ALA A 366 11.85 22.96 -0.77
CA ALA A 366 11.38 24.19 -1.43
C ALA A 366 9.96 24.60 -1.01
N PHE A 367 9.18 23.74 -0.36
CA PHE A 367 7.78 23.99 0.01
C PHE A 367 7.54 23.91 1.52
N GLN A 368 6.77 24.85 2.07
CA GLN A 368 6.42 24.90 3.49
C GLN A 368 4.96 24.48 3.73
N GLY A 369 4.72 23.74 4.81
CA GLY A 369 3.37 23.40 5.28
C GLY A 369 2.76 22.14 4.66
N VAL A 370 3.54 21.31 3.98
CA VAL A 370 3.07 20.05 3.39
C VAL A 370 3.25 18.90 4.38
N SER A 371 2.15 18.23 4.76
CA SER A 371 2.20 17.07 5.64
C SER A 371 2.74 15.82 4.93
N ARG A 372 3.13 14.79 5.70
CA ARG A 372 3.60 13.52 5.11
C ARG A 372 2.51 12.81 4.28
N ALA A 373 1.25 12.94 4.68
CA ALA A 373 0.11 12.36 3.96
C ALA A 373 -0.20 13.14 2.67
N ASP A 374 -0.09 14.47 2.71
CA ASP A 374 -0.29 15.32 1.54
C ASP A 374 0.82 15.14 0.50
N TRP A 375 2.07 14.89 0.94
CA TRP A 375 3.16 14.65 0.01
C TRP A 375 2.95 13.42 -0.87
N LYS A 376 2.34 12.35 -0.33
CA LYS A 376 2.00 11.18 -1.13
C LYS A 376 1.01 11.55 -2.24
N LYS A 377 -0.04 12.31 -1.90
CA LYS A 377 -1.05 12.79 -2.86
C LYS A 377 -0.47 13.69 -3.95
N ILE A 378 0.50 14.54 -3.59
CA ILE A 378 1.16 15.44 -4.52
C ILE A 378 2.09 14.67 -5.47
N ALA A 379 2.86 13.71 -4.94
CA ALA A 379 3.72 12.86 -5.75
C ALA A 379 2.91 12.04 -6.75
N ASP A 380 1.78 11.46 -6.32
CA ASP A 380 0.86 10.73 -7.20
C ASP A 380 0.33 11.64 -8.34
N ARG A 381 0.18 12.95 -8.10
CA ARG A 381 -0.36 13.94 -9.06
C ARG A 381 0.69 14.66 -9.90
N LEU A 382 1.96 14.32 -9.76
CA LEU A 382 3.05 14.79 -10.63
C LEU A 382 3.62 13.62 -11.45
N THR A 383 2.83 12.55 -11.66
CA THR A 383 3.24 11.31 -12.32
C THR A 383 3.18 11.41 -13.84
N VAL A 384 2.05 11.85 -14.39
CA VAL A 384 1.88 12.05 -15.84
C VAL A 384 2.17 13.51 -16.16
N VAL A 385 3.15 13.74 -17.03
CA VAL A 385 3.78 15.05 -17.26
C VAL A 385 3.83 15.34 -18.76
N ASN A 386 3.92 16.61 -19.13
CA ASN A 386 4.12 17.02 -20.52
C ASN A 386 5.56 16.71 -20.98
N GLU A 387 5.77 16.55 -22.28
CA GLU A 387 7.09 16.22 -22.88
C GLU A 387 8.17 17.26 -22.59
N ALA A 388 7.74 18.46 -22.19
CA ALA A 388 8.57 19.64 -22.03
C ALA A 388 9.30 19.71 -20.67
N GLY A 389 8.93 18.84 -19.71
CA GLY A 389 9.59 18.72 -18.41
C GLY A 389 9.50 19.99 -17.54
N ILE A 390 10.41 20.11 -16.56
CA ILE A 390 10.51 21.31 -15.71
C ILE A 390 11.21 22.41 -16.48
N GLN A 391 10.54 23.56 -16.62
CA GLN A 391 11.00 24.69 -17.41
C GLN A 391 11.24 25.94 -16.56
N SER A 392 12.19 26.77 -17.00
CA SER A 392 12.36 28.12 -16.44
C SER A 392 11.36 29.08 -17.09
N LYS A 393 10.52 29.72 -16.28
CA LYS A 393 9.54 30.73 -16.71
C LYS A 393 9.48 31.86 -15.69
N ASP A 394 9.72 33.09 -16.14
CA ASP A 394 9.66 34.32 -15.33
C ASP A 394 10.55 34.28 -14.06
N GLY A 395 11.70 33.60 -14.12
CA GLY A 395 12.61 33.41 -12.98
C GLY A 395 12.18 32.31 -11.98
N TYR A 396 11.26 31.43 -12.40
CA TYR A 396 10.81 30.27 -11.65
C TYR A 396 11.02 28.97 -12.43
N LEU A 397 11.44 27.91 -11.74
CA LEU A 397 11.34 26.54 -12.23
C LEU A 397 9.90 26.06 -12.05
N VAL A 398 9.20 25.84 -13.15
CA VAL A 398 7.79 25.46 -13.20
C VAL A 398 7.66 24.03 -13.73
N GLY A 399 6.84 23.24 -13.06
CA GLY A 399 6.48 21.90 -13.49
C GLY A 399 5.03 21.60 -13.18
N GLU A 400 4.38 20.85 -14.06
CA GLU A 400 3.01 20.39 -13.87
C GLU A 400 2.90 18.90 -14.16
N GLY A 401 1.89 18.29 -13.58
CA GLY A 401 1.51 16.94 -13.90
C GLY A 401 0.10 16.63 -13.44
N CYS A 402 -0.28 15.39 -13.68
CA CYS A 402 -1.51 14.81 -13.20
C CYS A 402 -1.30 13.45 -12.58
N LYS A 403 -2.34 12.97 -11.89
CA LYS A 403 -2.41 11.59 -11.45
C LYS A 403 -2.69 10.68 -12.63
N ALA A 404 -1.96 9.57 -12.67
CA ALA A 404 -2.19 8.49 -13.63
C ALA A 404 -3.68 8.15 -13.72
N HIS A 405 -4.20 8.10 -14.94
CA HIS A 405 -5.61 7.81 -15.26
C HIS A 405 -6.65 8.87 -14.81
N GLU A 406 -6.25 9.94 -14.13
CA GLU A 406 -7.16 10.97 -13.58
C GLU A 406 -6.75 12.40 -13.98
N CYS A 407 -6.16 12.57 -15.16
CA CYS A 407 -5.62 13.87 -15.59
C CYS A 407 -6.64 15.00 -15.73
N ASN A 408 -7.92 14.70 -15.92
CA ASN A 408 -8.95 15.73 -16.04
C ASN A 408 -9.47 16.22 -14.67
N SER A 409 -9.32 15.42 -13.63
CA SER A 409 -9.88 15.70 -12.30
C SER A 409 -8.81 15.96 -11.25
N GLU A 410 -7.62 15.38 -11.37
CA GLU A 410 -6.55 15.42 -10.38
C GLU A 410 -5.22 15.88 -10.99
N LYS A 411 -4.89 17.17 -10.80
CA LYS A 411 -3.66 17.79 -11.30
C LYS A 411 -2.84 18.41 -10.16
N ALA A 412 -1.55 18.55 -10.38
CA ALA A 412 -0.69 19.36 -9.52
C ALA A 412 0.30 20.18 -10.34
N ALA A 413 0.58 21.38 -9.88
CA ALA A 413 1.57 22.26 -10.51
C ALA A 413 2.37 22.99 -9.44
N PHE A 414 3.64 23.26 -9.72
CA PHE A 414 4.53 23.97 -8.82
C PHE A 414 5.38 25.00 -9.55
N ALA A 415 5.83 26.01 -8.81
CA ALA A 415 6.77 27.02 -9.27
C ALA A 415 7.75 27.32 -8.13
N ILE A 416 9.05 27.18 -8.37
CA ILE A 416 10.12 27.44 -7.40
C ILE A 416 10.96 28.62 -7.89
N ASN A 417 11.08 29.68 -7.09
CA ASN A 417 11.88 30.84 -7.47
C ASN A 417 13.36 30.45 -7.57
N GLU A 418 14.00 30.75 -8.70
CA GLU A 418 15.38 30.36 -8.99
C GLU A 418 16.42 31.08 -8.13
N SER A 419 16.10 32.27 -7.62
CA SER A 419 17.00 33.06 -6.77
C SER A 419 16.87 32.71 -5.29
N THR A 420 15.65 32.38 -4.82
CA THR A 420 15.40 32.15 -3.39
C THR A 420 15.19 30.68 -3.01
N GLY A 421 14.99 29.77 -3.96
CA GLY A 421 14.70 28.35 -3.72
C GLY A 421 13.36 28.08 -3.03
N LYS A 422 12.49 29.09 -2.91
CA LYS A 422 11.18 28.99 -2.27
C LYS A 422 10.11 28.80 -3.33
N GLY A 423 9.24 27.81 -3.14
CA GLY A 423 8.22 27.45 -4.11
C GLY A 423 6.77 27.55 -3.61
N VAL A 424 5.86 27.61 -4.59
CA VAL A 424 4.42 27.46 -4.43
C VAL A 424 4.00 26.19 -5.14
N LEU A 425 3.12 25.41 -4.52
CA LEU A 425 2.55 24.20 -5.09
C LEU A 425 1.04 24.22 -4.99
N ILE A 426 0.35 23.91 -6.08
CA ILE A 426 -1.11 23.84 -6.17
C ILE A 426 -1.50 22.42 -6.54
N VAL A 427 -2.45 21.88 -5.80
CA VAL A 427 -3.14 20.61 -6.10
C VAL A 427 -4.57 20.95 -6.47
N MET A 428 -5.04 20.41 -7.59
CA MET A 428 -6.41 20.51 -8.06
C MET A 428 -7.10 19.15 -7.93
N GLU A 429 -8.30 19.15 -7.36
CA GLU A 429 -9.19 17.99 -7.29
C GLU A 429 -10.59 18.41 -7.79
N THR A 430 -11.19 17.63 -8.68
CA THR A 430 -12.50 17.95 -9.28
C THR A 430 -13.51 16.84 -8.93
N PRO A 431 -14.07 16.83 -7.70
CA PRO A 431 -15.01 15.79 -7.26
C PRO A 431 -16.42 15.94 -7.85
N GLY A 432 -16.61 16.77 -8.89
CA GLY A 432 -17.91 17.14 -9.46
C GLY A 432 -17.75 18.10 -10.65
N SER A 433 -18.60 19.13 -10.75
CA SER A 433 -18.56 20.11 -11.85
C SER A 433 -17.66 21.33 -11.62
N SER A 434 -16.94 21.40 -10.50
CA SER A 434 -16.07 22.55 -10.20
C SER A 434 -14.76 22.12 -9.54
N PRO A 435 -13.61 22.63 -9.99
CA PRO A 435 -12.31 22.27 -9.43
C PRO A 435 -12.07 22.93 -8.07
N ILE A 436 -11.58 22.14 -7.12
CA ILE A 436 -11.13 22.57 -5.79
C ILE A 436 -9.61 22.66 -5.81
N PHE A 437 -9.06 23.78 -5.34
CA PHE A 437 -7.61 24.00 -5.31
C PHE A 437 -7.09 24.07 -3.87
N THR A 438 -6.11 23.22 -3.57
CA THR A 438 -5.31 23.27 -2.33
C THR A 438 -3.95 23.88 -2.66
N THR A 439 -3.50 24.87 -1.89
CA THR A 439 -2.21 25.54 -2.14
C THR A 439 -1.28 25.43 -0.94
N TYR A 440 -0.03 25.03 -1.22
CA TYR A 440 1.07 25.00 -0.27
C TYR A 440 2.08 26.09 -0.66
N ARG A 441 2.37 26.99 0.29
CA ARG A 441 3.21 28.17 0.04
C ARG A 441 3.89 28.64 1.31
N TRP A 442 5.01 29.33 1.13
CA TRP A 442 5.62 30.13 2.19
C TRP A 442 4.74 31.32 2.52
N LYS A 443 4.68 31.73 3.80
CA LYS A 443 3.82 32.84 4.27
C LYS A 443 3.99 34.12 3.44
N GLN A 444 5.22 34.41 3.01
CA GLN A 444 5.63 35.60 2.27
C GLN A 444 5.41 35.51 0.75
N LEU A 445 5.05 34.34 0.21
CA LEU A 445 4.92 34.11 -1.24
C LEU A 445 3.43 33.93 -1.59
N THR A 446 2.91 34.72 -2.54
CA THR A 446 1.50 34.66 -2.96
C THR A 446 1.37 34.09 -4.38
N ILE A 447 0.26 33.39 -4.67
CA ILE A 447 0.05 32.74 -5.97
C ILE A 447 0.01 33.75 -7.11
N GLY A 448 -0.55 34.95 -6.88
CA GLY A 448 -0.65 36.00 -7.90
C GLY A 448 0.70 36.55 -8.38
N GLN A 449 1.78 36.26 -7.65
CA GLN A 449 3.15 36.65 -8.00
C GLN A 449 3.94 35.51 -8.67
N THR A 450 3.30 34.38 -9.00
CA THR A 450 3.96 33.25 -9.64
C THR A 450 3.26 32.86 -10.95
N PRO A 451 3.97 32.18 -11.88
CA PRO A 451 3.37 31.68 -13.13
C PRO A 451 2.17 30.74 -12.93
N LEU A 452 1.96 30.21 -11.70
CA LEU A 452 0.82 29.36 -11.37
C LEU A 452 -0.53 30.09 -11.31
N ALA A 453 -0.53 31.43 -11.27
CA ALA A 453 -1.77 32.21 -11.37
C ALA A 453 -2.50 31.96 -12.70
N ALA A 454 -1.74 32.00 -13.81
CA ALA A 454 -2.28 31.74 -15.15
C ALA A 454 -2.73 30.27 -15.29
N TRP A 455 -1.96 29.33 -14.77
CA TRP A 455 -2.32 27.92 -14.75
C TRP A 455 -3.67 27.67 -14.05
N LYS A 456 -3.87 28.28 -12.87
CA LYS A 456 -5.13 28.15 -12.12
C LYS A 456 -6.32 28.73 -12.88
N GLN A 457 -6.14 29.84 -13.59
CA GLN A 457 -7.18 30.45 -14.42
C GLN A 457 -7.53 29.56 -15.63
N GLN A 458 -6.53 28.95 -16.26
CA GLN A 458 -6.73 28.01 -17.37
C GLN A 458 -7.55 26.79 -16.92
N GLN A 459 -7.22 26.18 -15.78
CA GLN A 459 -7.99 25.04 -15.25
C GLN A 459 -9.45 25.40 -14.91
N LEU A 460 -9.70 26.64 -14.49
CA LEU A 460 -11.06 27.14 -14.28
C LEU A 460 -11.81 27.32 -15.61
N ALA A 461 -11.15 27.83 -16.66
CA ALA A 461 -11.76 27.99 -17.99
C ALA A 461 -12.04 26.63 -18.66
N ASP A 462 -11.14 25.66 -18.53
CA ASP A 462 -11.30 24.30 -19.06
C ASP A 462 -12.50 23.60 -18.42
N SER A 463 -12.77 23.85 -17.13
CA SER A 463 -13.93 23.26 -16.43
C SER A 463 -15.30 23.80 -16.89
N VAL A 464 -15.34 24.97 -17.55
CA VAL A 464 -16.58 25.59 -18.04
C VAL A 464 -16.89 25.20 -19.49
N SER A 465 -15.87 24.81 -20.27
CA SER A 465 -15.96 24.59 -21.72
C SER A 465 -16.64 23.27 -22.13
N VAL A 466 -16.88 22.35 -21.19
CA VAL A 466 -17.47 21.02 -21.44
C VAL A 466 -19.01 21.06 -21.67
N SER A 467 -19.67 22.22 -21.52
CA SER A 467 -21.14 22.33 -21.59
C SER A 467 -21.73 22.97 -22.86
N SER A 468 -20.92 23.25 -23.89
CA SER A 468 -21.48 23.77 -25.14
C SER A 468 -20.62 23.39 -26.34
N THR A 469 -21.15 22.56 -27.25
CA THR A 469 -21.49 22.96 -28.63
C THR A 469 -22.05 21.74 -29.39
N SER A 470 -23.26 21.90 -29.95
CA SER A 470 -23.82 21.06 -31.00
C SER A 470 -24.07 21.93 -32.23
N SER A 471 -23.46 21.60 -33.37
CA SER A 471 -24.03 21.77 -34.73
C SER A 471 -23.05 21.40 -35.85
N PRO A 472 -23.55 21.11 -37.06
CA PRO A 472 -22.97 20.14 -38.00
C PRO A 472 -22.20 20.78 -39.15
N GLY A 473 -21.28 20.02 -39.77
CA GLY A 473 -20.81 20.32 -41.13
C GLY A 473 -19.43 19.79 -41.52
N SER A 474 -19.44 18.74 -42.34
CA SER A 474 -18.45 18.34 -43.37
C SER A 474 -17.22 17.47 -42.99
N PRO A 475 -16.75 16.64 -43.96
CA PRO A 475 -16.34 15.27 -43.68
C PRO A 475 -14.83 15.06 -43.80
N THR A 476 -14.23 14.27 -42.92
CA THR A 476 -12.91 13.69 -43.18
C THR A 476 -12.71 12.39 -42.40
N ALA A 477 -12.49 11.31 -43.16
CA ALA A 477 -11.90 10.01 -42.85
C ALA A 477 -12.50 9.13 -41.72
N PRO A 478 -12.67 7.81 -41.96
CA PRO A 478 -13.26 6.90 -40.97
C PRO A 478 -12.32 6.77 -39.77
N ALA A 479 -12.82 7.12 -38.57
CA ALA A 479 -12.21 6.73 -37.32
C ALA A 479 -12.27 5.20 -37.24
N THR A 480 -11.11 4.56 -37.22
CA THR A 480 -10.97 3.14 -36.88
C THR A 480 -11.66 2.90 -35.53
N PRO A 481 -12.47 1.83 -35.39
CA PRO A 481 -13.13 1.55 -34.13
C PRO A 481 -12.05 1.36 -33.04
N THR A 482 -12.03 2.26 -32.07
CA THR A 482 -11.18 2.12 -30.89
C THR A 482 -11.87 1.15 -29.96
N PHE A 483 -11.31 -0.04 -29.80
CA PHE A 483 -11.84 -1.05 -28.89
C PHE A 483 -11.45 -0.70 -27.45
N ALA A 484 -12.29 -1.10 -26.48
CA ALA A 484 -12.06 -0.80 -25.08
C ALA A 484 -11.01 -1.74 -24.49
N ALA A 485 -9.79 -1.25 -24.31
CA ALA A 485 -8.72 -1.90 -23.56
C ALA A 485 -8.78 -1.53 -22.06
N SER A 486 -7.95 -2.16 -21.22
CA SER A 486 -7.81 -1.83 -19.79
C SER A 486 -7.10 -0.49 -19.54
N PHE A 487 -6.53 0.10 -20.59
CA PHE A 487 -5.85 1.39 -20.59
C PHE A 487 -6.46 2.33 -21.64
N ASP A 488 -6.10 3.61 -21.55
CA ASP A 488 -6.63 4.66 -22.40
C ASP A 488 -5.95 4.63 -23.77
N CYS A 489 -6.66 4.15 -24.78
CA CYS A 489 -6.17 4.05 -26.15
C CYS A 489 -5.77 5.38 -26.79
N SER A 490 -6.27 6.52 -26.28
CA SER A 490 -5.80 7.84 -26.73
C SER A 490 -4.40 8.19 -26.24
N LYS A 491 -3.85 7.39 -25.31
CA LYS A 491 -2.53 7.57 -24.71
C LYS A 491 -1.56 6.43 -25.04
N ALA A 492 -1.89 5.58 -26.00
CA ALA A 492 -1.00 4.52 -26.48
C ALA A 492 0.33 5.12 -26.97
N ARG A 493 1.47 4.53 -26.57
CA ARG A 493 2.82 5.01 -26.90
C ARG A 493 3.69 3.97 -27.59
N SER A 494 3.44 2.68 -27.36
CA SER A 494 4.17 1.59 -28.01
C SER A 494 3.38 0.99 -29.16
N ASP A 495 4.09 0.31 -30.06
CA ASP A 495 3.47 -0.45 -31.14
C ASP A 495 2.50 -1.50 -30.59
N ALA A 496 2.85 -2.14 -29.47
CA ALA A 496 1.97 -3.07 -28.77
C ALA A 496 0.67 -2.40 -28.29
N GLU A 497 0.74 -1.23 -27.66
CA GLU A 497 -0.45 -0.50 -27.20
C GLU A 497 -1.33 -0.03 -28.38
N HIS A 498 -0.73 0.43 -29.48
CA HIS A 498 -1.46 0.79 -30.68
C HIS A 498 -2.15 -0.43 -31.33
N LEU A 499 -1.49 -1.59 -31.35
CA LEU A 499 -2.07 -2.85 -31.83
C LEU A 499 -3.25 -3.30 -30.95
N ILE A 500 -3.11 -3.24 -29.63
CA ILE A 500 -4.18 -3.58 -28.69
C ILE A 500 -5.40 -2.68 -28.92
N CYS A 501 -5.18 -1.38 -29.14
CA CYS A 501 -6.27 -0.42 -29.30
C CYS A 501 -6.99 -0.46 -30.65
N SER A 502 -6.37 -1.08 -31.65
CA SER A 502 -6.91 -1.20 -33.01
C SER A 502 -7.42 -2.61 -33.34
N ASP A 503 -7.23 -3.58 -32.45
CA ASP A 503 -7.67 -4.98 -32.61
C ASP A 503 -8.64 -5.40 -31.48
N ALA A 504 -9.83 -5.87 -31.87
CA ALA A 504 -10.88 -6.24 -30.92
C ALA A 504 -10.50 -7.42 -30.01
N GLU A 505 -9.77 -8.40 -30.54
CA GLU A 505 -9.38 -9.61 -29.81
C GLU A 505 -8.26 -9.29 -28.82
N LEU A 506 -7.30 -8.43 -29.22
CA LEU A 506 -6.26 -7.96 -28.31
C LEU A 506 -6.81 -7.05 -27.20
N ALA A 507 -7.73 -6.14 -27.52
CA ALA A 507 -8.41 -5.31 -26.51
C ALA A 507 -9.20 -6.16 -25.51
N ALA A 508 -9.92 -7.18 -25.97
CA ALA A 508 -10.62 -8.12 -25.10
C ALA A 508 -9.63 -8.93 -24.24
N ALA A 509 -8.53 -9.40 -24.82
CA ALA A 509 -7.49 -10.13 -24.08
C ALA A 509 -6.84 -9.26 -22.99
N ASP A 510 -6.69 -7.97 -23.23
CA ASP A 510 -6.18 -6.99 -22.27
C ASP A 510 -7.15 -6.77 -21.10
N VAL A 511 -8.45 -6.60 -21.39
CA VAL A 511 -9.49 -6.49 -20.35
C VAL A 511 -9.59 -7.76 -19.51
N ASP A 512 -9.52 -8.93 -20.14
CA ASP A 512 -9.53 -10.22 -19.43
C ASP A 512 -8.35 -10.36 -18.46
N LEU A 513 -7.18 -9.87 -18.85
CA LEU A 513 -5.95 -9.98 -18.06
C LEU A 513 -6.08 -9.23 -16.72
N VAL A 514 -6.87 -8.14 -16.65
CA VAL A 514 -7.09 -7.35 -15.43
C VAL A 514 -7.62 -8.21 -14.28
N ALA A 515 -8.61 -9.06 -14.57
CA ALA A 515 -9.22 -9.92 -13.55
C ALA A 515 -8.26 -11.03 -13.08
N ILE A 516 -7.46 -11.57 -14.01
CA ILE A 516 -6.43 -12.58 -13.69
C ILE A 516 -5.31 -11.94 -12.87
N TYR A 517 -4.83 -10.76 -13.25
CA TYR A 517 -3.82 -9.99 -12.53
C TYR A 517 -4.25 -9.64 -11.11
N ALA A 518 -5.51 -9.21 -10.92
CA ALA A 518 -6.03 -8.90 -9.59
C ALA A 518 -6.02 -10.13 -8.67
N ARG A 519 -6.40 -11.30 -9.18
CA ARG A 519 -6.36 -12.58 -8.45
C ARG A 519 -4.93 -13.00 -8.14
N ALA A 520 -4.04 -12.95 -9.14
CA ALA A 520 -2.62 -13.25 -8.97
C ALA A 520 -1.95 -12.36 -7.92
N LYS A 521 -2.21 -11.05 -7.97
CA LYS A 521 -1.69 -10.08 -6.99
C LYS A 521 -2.18 -10.34 -5.57
N ALA A 522 -3.44 -10.76 -5.43
CA ALA A 522 -4.00 -11.08 -4.12
C ALA A 522 -3.42 -12.37 -3.54
N ALA A 523 -3.14 -13.36 -4.39
CA ALA A 523 -2.56 -14.65 -4.01
C ALA A 523 -1.04 -14.61 -3.81
N ALA A 524 -0.32 -13.71 -4.48
CA ALA A 524 1.14 -13.66 -4.46
C ALA A 524 1.72 -13.49 -3.05
N MET A 525 2.53 -14.48 -2.63
CA MET A 525 3.21 -14.53 -1.33
C MET A 525 4.35 -13.52 -1.25
N ASP A 526 5.13 -13.38 -2.33
CA ASP A 526 6.15 -12.35 -2.48
C ASP A 526 5.65 -11.20 -3.36
N GLN A 527 5.17 -10.15 -2.71
CA GLN A 527 4.68 -8.94 -3.36
C GLN A 527 5.77 -8.13 -4.07
N THR A 528 7.05 -8.34 -3.72
CA THR A 528 8.18 -7.67 -4.38
C THR A 528 8.51 -8.39 -5.68
N ALA A 529 8.71 -9.71 -5.62
CA ALA A 529 8.94 -10.54 -6.80
C ALA A 529 7.79 -10.41 -7.81
N PHE A 530 6.53 -10.39 -7.35
CA PHE A 530 5.37 -10.20 -8.23
C PHE A 530 5.43 -8.90 -9.03
N ARG A 531 5.82 -7.80 -8.38
CA ARG A 531 5.95 -6.48 -9.02
C ARG A 531 7.12 -6.43 -9.99
N GLU A 532 8.23 -7.08 -9.66
CA GLU A 532 9.41 -7.14 -10.51
C GLU A 532 9.12 -7.94 -11.78
N ARG A 533 8.55 -9.15 -11.66
CA ARG A 533 8.11 -9.97 -12.80
C ARG A 533 7.12 -9.24 -13.70
N THR A 534 6.02 -8.73 -13.11
CA THR A 534 4.98 -8.02 -13.88
C THR A 534 5.58 -6.82 -14.63
N ARG A 535 6.50 -6.09 -14.00
CA ARG A 535 7.19 -4.97 -14.64
C ARG A 535 8.11 -5.42 -15.77
N ALA A 536 8.85 -6.52 -15.58
CA ALA A 536 9.73 -7.08 -16.60
C ALA A 536 8.92 -7.53 -17.83
N GLU A 537 7.80 -8.23 -17.61
CA GLU A 537 6.92 -8.70 -18.68
C GLU A 537 6.21 -7.57 -19.41
N TRP A 538 5.75 -6.55 -18.70
CA TRP A 538 5.20 -5.35 -19.32
C TRP A 538 6.28 -4.65 -20.17
N ASN A 539 7.48 -4.44 -19.63
CA ASN A 539 8.58 -3.85 -20.40
C ASN A 539 8.94 -4.67 -21.65
N TYR A 540 8.92 -6.00 -21.56
CA TYR A 540 9.18 -6.88 -22.70
C TYR A 540 8.16 -6.64 -23.81
N ARG A 541 6.85 -6.62 -23.48
CA ARG A 541 5.78 -6.31 -24.44
C ARG A 541 5.99 -4.96 -25.10
N GLU A 542 6.24 -3.92 -24.30
CA GLU A 542 6.39 -2.55 -24.80
C GLU A 542 7.61 -2.37 -25.73
N GLN A 543 8.69 -3.11 -25.49
CA GLN A 543 9.96 -2.94 -26.22
C GLN A 543 10.19 -3.93 -27.36
N THR A 544 9.54 -5.11 -27.30
CA THR A 544 9.87 -6.25 -28.19
C THR A 544 8.74 -6.61 -29.14
N CYS A 545 7.48 -6.37 -28.76
CA CYS A 545 6.35 -6.71 -29.61
C CYS A 545 5.95 -5.56 -30.54
N HIS A 546 6.20 -5.75 -31.83
CA HIS A 546 5.86 -4.80 -32.90
C HIS A 546 4.78 -5.33 -33.86
N ASP A 547 4.29 -6.56 -33.65
CA ASP A 547 3.25 -7.18 -34.46
C ASP A 547 2.17 -7.88 -33.62
N ARG A 548 1.04 -8.17 -34.27
CA ARG A 548 -0.13 -8.79 -33.64
C ARG A 548 0.19 -10.16 -33.05
N GLU A 549 1.04 -10.96 -33.71
CA GLU A 549 1.32 -12.33 -33.31
C GLU A 549 2.15 -12.36 -32.02
N CYS A 550 3.14 -11.47 -31.89
CA CYS A 550 3.92 -11.28 -30.66
C CYS A 550 3.02 -10.88 -29.48
N VAL A 551 2.15 -9.88 -29.67
CA VAL A 551 1.24 -9.41 -28.61
C VAL A 551 0.25 -10.51 -28.21
N THR A 552 -0.30 -11.25 -29.19
CA THR A 552 -1.21 -12.36 -28.95
C THR A 552 -0.54 -13.46 -28.12
N ARG A 553 0.68 -13.85 -28.49
CA ARG A 553 1.47 -14.85 -27.78
C ARG A 553 1.82 -14.38 -26.37
N TRP A 554 2.22 -13.12 -26.23
CA TRP A 554 2.49 -12.52 -24.93
C TRP A 554 1.26 -12.60 -24.00
N TYR A 555 0.06 -12.26 -24.48
CA TYR A 555 -1.15 -12.39 -23.67
C TYR A 555 -1.44 -13.85 -23.28
N ALA A 556 -1.23 -14.81 -24.19
CA ALA A 556 -1.40 -16.22 -23.87
C ALA A 556 -0.45 -16.67 -22.76
N ASP A 557 0.84 -16.35 -22.90
CA ASP A 557 1.89 -16.69 -21.93
C ASP A 557 1.63 -16.00 -20.58
N GLN A 558 1.24 -14.71 -20.58
CA GLN A 558 0.90 -13.97 -19.37
C GLN A 558 -0.34 -14.51 -18.66
N LYS A 559 -1.37 -14.92 -19.40
CA LYS A 559 -2.56 -15.54 -18.81
C LYS A 559 -2.20 -16.84 -18.11
N VAL A 560 -1.36 -17.69 -18.69
CA VAL A 560 -0.89 -18.94 -18.04
C VAL A 560 -0.11 -18.60 -16.77
N ALA A 561 0.91 -17.76 -16.93
CA ALA A 561 1.80 -17.30 -15.88
C ALA A 561 1.09 -16.67 -14.67
N LEU A 562 0.06 -15.84 -14.89
CA LEU A 562 -0.67 -15.18 -13.80
C LEU A 562 -1.75 -16.08 -13.20
N ASN A 563 -2.35 -16.99 -13.97
CA ASN A 563 -3.27 -17.98 -13.41
C ASN A 563 -2.52 -18.97 -12.50
N GLU A 564 -1.31 -19.36 -12.86
CA GLU A 564 -0.43 -20.17 -12.00
C GLU A 564 -0.13 -19.44 -10.69
N ILE A 565 0.31 -18.18 -10.74
CA ILE A 565 0.51 -17.37 -9.53
C ILE A 565 -0.78 -17.23 -8.72
N ALA A 566 -1.93 -17.05 -9.38
CA ALA A 566 -3.22 -16.94 -8.71
C ALA A 566 -3.61 -18.24 -7.98
N ALA A 567 -3.18 -19.39 -8.49
CA ALA A 567 -3.43 -20.70 -7.88
C ALA A 567 -2.42 -21.02 -6.77
N THR A 568 -1.12 -20.81 -7.00
CA THR A 568 -0.05 -21.31 -6.12
C THR A 568 0.49 -20.25 -5.15
N GLY A 569 0.22 -18.97 -5.42
CA GLY A 569 0.81 -17.82 -4.71
C GLY A 569 2.32 -17.64 -4.93
N ASN A 570 2.98 -18.56 -5.65
CA ASN A 570 4.40 -18.52 -5.94
C ASN A 570 4.66 -17.73 -7.21
N VAL A 571 5.45 -16.66 -7.09
CA VAL A 571 5.94 -15.91 -8.24
C VAL A 571 7.19 -16.66 -8.72
N GLY A 572 7.04 -17.52 -9.73
CA GLY A 572 8.18 -18.16 -10.41
C GLY A 572 9.20 -17.13 -10.92
N PRO A 573 10.42 -17.57 -11.28
CA PRO A 573 11.49 -16.68 -11.73
C PRO A 573 11.12 -15.85 -12.97
#